data_AF-U6DKJ2-F1
#
_entry.id   AF-U6DKJ2-F1
#
_cell.length_a   1.000
_cell.length_b   1.000
_cell.length_c   1.000
_cell.angle_alpha   90.00
_cell.angle_beta   90.00
_cell.angle_gamma   90.00
#
_symmetry.space_group_name_H-M   'P 1'
#
loop_
_entity.id
_entity.type
_entity.pdbx_description
1 polymer ?
#
loop_
_entity_poly.entity_id
_entity_poly.type
_entity_poly.pdbx_seq_one_letter_code
_entity_poly.pdbx_strand_id
1 'polypeptide(L)'
;GEKVLQNDEFTRDLFRFLQLLCEGHNSDFQNFLRTQMGNTTTINVIISTVDYLLRLQESISDFYWYYSGKDIIDESGQHNFSKALAVTKQIFNSLTEYIQGPCIGNQQSLAHSRLWDAVVGFLHVFANMQMKLSQDSSQIELLKELLDLLQDMVVMLLSLLEGNVVNGTIGKQMVDTLVESSTNVEMILKFFDMFLKLKDLTSSDTFKEYDPDGKGIISKKEFQKAMEGQKQYTQSEIDFLLSCAEADENDMFNYVDFVDRFHEPAKDIGFNVAVLLTNLSEHMPNDSRLKCLLDPAGSVLNYFEPYLGRIEIMGGAKKIERVYFEISESSRTQWEKPQVKESKRQFIFDVVNEGGEQEKMELFVNFCEDTIFEMQLASQISETDSAERPDEEEEEDE
;
A
#
# COMPACT_ATOMS: atom_id res chain seq x y z
N GLY A 1 25.61 -22.51 0.23
CA GLY A 1 24.53 -21.62 -0.20
C GLY A 1 24.53 -21.29 -1.69
N GLU A 2 25.03 -22.16 -2.59
CA GLU A 2 25.12 -21.85 -4.04
C GLU A 2 24.17 -22.68 -4.93
N LYS A 3 23.12 -23.35 -4.44
CA LYS A 3 22.30 -24.24 -5.30
C LYS A 3 20.91 -23.70 -5.68
N VAL A 4 20.43 -22.65 -5.02
CA VAL A 4 19.08 -22.10 -5.23
C VAL A 4 19.22 -20.69 -5.80
N LEU A 5 18.57 -20.43 -6.95
CA LEU A 5 18.60 -19.14 -7.67
C LEU A 5 20.02 -18.58 -7.90
N GLN A 6 20.94 -19.38 -8.47
CA GLN A 6 22.34 -18.97 -8.73
C GLN A 6 22.50 -17.68 -9.55
N ASN A 7 21.49 -17.32 -10.34
CA ASN A 7 21.51 -16.18 -11.26
C ASN A 7 20.53 -15.08 -10.83
N ASP A 8 20.29 -14.92 -9.52
CA ASP A 8 19.37 -13.90 -9.02
C ASP A 8 19.80 -12.49 -9.43
N GLU A 9 21.08 -12.15 -9.30
CA GLU A 9 21.63 -10.86 -9.74
C GLU A 9 21.44 -10.63 -11.25
N PHE A 10 21.87 -11.58 -12.08
CA PHE A 10 21.72 -11.47 -13.54
C PHE A 10 20.26 -11.34 -13.96
N THR A 11 19.36 -12.09 -13.33
CA THR A 11 17.93 -12.05 -13.66
C THR A 11 17.33 -10.70 -13.29
N ARG A 12 17.69 -10.16 -12.13
CA ARG A 12 17.28 -8.80 -11.71
C ARG A 12 17.80 -7.75 -12.68
N ASP A 13 19.07 -7.81 -13.05
CA ASP A 13 19.68 -6.87 -14.00
C ASP A 13 19.01 -6.93 -15.37
N LEU A 14 18.64 -8.13 -15.84
CA LEU A 14 17.91 -8.31 -17.09
C LEU A 14 16.55 -7.60 -17.06
N PHE A 15 15.74 -7.84 -16.04
CA PHE A 15 14.43 -7.21 -15.94
C PHE A 15 14.52 -5.71 -15.63
N ARG A 16 15.55 -5.28 -14.89
CA ARG A 16 15.85 -3.86 -14.69
C ARG A 16 16.20 -3.19 -16.00
N PHE A 17 17.02 -3.80 -16.84
CA PHE A 17 17.30 -3.29 -18.19
C PHE A 17 16.02 -3.16 -19.02
N LEU A 18 15.16 -4.19 -19.03
CA LEU A 18 13.88 -4.14 -19.77
C LEU A 18 12.92 -3.08 -19.24
N GLN A 19 12.86 -2.89 -17.91
CA GLN A 19 12.09 -1.83 -17.26
C GLN A 19 12.54 -0.45 -17.76
N LEU A 20 13.84 -0.17 -17.68
CA LEU A 20 14.44 1.12 -18.06
C LEU A 20 14.23 1.48 -19.53
N LEU A 21 14.01 0.50 -20.42
CA LEU A 21 13.70 0.76 -21.82
C LEU A 21 12.28 1.32 -22.03
N CYS A 22 11.36 1.05 -21.10
CA CYS A 22 9.97 1.51 -21.15
C CYS A 22 9.69 2.69 -20.22
N GLU A 23 10.61 2.97 -19.27
CA GLU A 23 10.52 4.11 -18.35
C GLU A 23 10.31 5.43 -19.10
N GLY A 24 9.49 6.31 -18.52
CA GLY A 24 9.07 7.56 -19.18
C GLY A 24 7.94 7.37 -20.20
N HIS A 25 7.18 6.28 -20.10
CA HIS A 25 6.00 5.99 -20.94
C HIS A 25 6.29 5.98 -22.45
N ASN A 26 7.39 5.31 -22.84
CA ASN A 26 7.80 5.21 -24.24
C ASN A 26 6.88 4.26 -25.03
N SER A 27 5.75 4.79 -25.51
CA SER A 27 4.71 4.01 -26.17
C SER A 27 5.21 3.21 -27.37
N ASP A 28 6.11 3.77 -28.19
CA ASP A 28 6.66 3.07 -29.35
C ASP A 28 7.46 1.83 -28.93
N PHE A 29 8.31 1.97 -27.91
CA PHE A 29 9.11 0.87 -27.41
C PHE A 29 8.28 -0.17 -26.64
N GLN A 30 7.31 0.27 -25.84
CA GLN A 30 6.34 -0.59 -25.18
C GLN A 30 5.57 -1.46 -26.19
N ASN A 31 5.14 -0.88 -27.33
CA ASN A 31 4.49 -1.62 -28.41
C ASN A 31 5.47 -2.54 -29.14
N PHE A 32 6.72 -2.09 -29.34
CA PHE A 32 7.77 -2.88 -29.97
C PHE A 32 8.09 -4.14 -29.18
N LEU A 33 8.09 -4.12 -27.84
CA LEU A 33 8.27 -5.32 -27.00
C LEU A 33 7.16 -6.37 -27.17
N ARG A 34 5.95 -5.92 -27.53
CA ARG A 34 4.81 -6.81 -27.82
C ARG A 34 4.85 -7.36 -29.24
N THR A 35 5.19 -6.54 -30.23
CA THR A 35 5.17 -6.93 -31.65
C THR A 35 6.18 -6.14 -32.48
N GLN A 36 7.06 -6.84 -33.21
CA GLN A 36 8.09 -6.23 -34.05
C GLN A 36 7.66 -6.21 -35.52
N MET A 37 6.75 -5.28 -35.88
CA MET A 37 6.27 -5.14 -37.26
C MET A 37 7.43 -4.86 -38.22
N GLY A 38 7.53 -5.65 -39.28
CA GLY A 38 8.62 -5.58 -40.26
C GLY A 38 9.65 -6.72 -40.16
N ASN A 39 9.67 -7.46 -39.05
CA ASN A 39 10.43 -8.69 -38.93
C ASN A 39 9.62 -9.90 -39.42
N THR A 40 10.31 -10.98 -39.79
CA THR A 40 9.67 -12.25 -40.19
C THR A 40 9.11 -13.04 -39.00
N THR A 41 9.60 -12.77 -37.80
CA THR A 41 9.20 -13.39 -36.54
C THR A 41 8.81 -12.33 -35.53
N THR A 42 7.82 -12.64 -34.68
CA THR A 42 7.40 -11.81 -33.56
C THR A 42 7.71 -12.52 -32.25
N ILE A 43 8.35 -11.82 -31.33
CA ILE A 43 8.62 -12.27 -29.97
C ILE A 43 7.85 -11.34 -29.03
N ASN A 44 6.87 -11.87 -28.32
CA ASN A 44 6.10 -11.09 -27.35
C ASN A 44 6.75 -11.20 -25.97
N VAL A 45 7.64 -10.24 -25.66
CA VAL A 45 8.40 -10.20 -24.41
C VAL A 45 7.49 -10.02 -23.20
N ILE A 46 6.36 -9.34 -23.37
CA ILE A 46 5.36 -9.10 -22.32
C ILE A 46 4.81 -10.44 -21.80
N ILE A 47 4.37 -11.32 -22.72
CA ILE A 47 3.85 -12.65 -22.36
C ILE A 47 4.94 -13.55 -21.80
N SER A 48 6.14 -13.54 -22.41
CA SER A 48 7.27 -14.32 -21.88
C SER A 48 7.69 -13.90 -20.47
N THR A 49 7.51 -12.62 -20.11
CA THR A 49 7.74 -12.11 -18.75
C THR A 49 6.71 -12.70 -17.78
N VAL A 50 5.44 -12.76 -18.16
CA VAL A 50 4.39 -13.42 -17.36
C VAL A 50 4.65 -14.92 -17.20
N ASP A 51 5.10 -15.61 -18.26
CA ASP A 51 5.44 -17.03 -18.20
C ASP A 51 6.61 -17.32 -17.25
N TYR A 52 7.54 -16.37 -17.10
CA TYR A 52 8.62 -16.46 -16.12
C TYR A 52 8.10 -16.20 -14.70
N LEU A 53 7.27 -15.17 -14.52
CA LEU A 53 6.62 -14.86 -13.24
C LEU A 53 5.83 -16.05 -12.71
N LEU A 54 5.06 -16.74 -13.57
CA LEU A 54 4.26 -17.90 -13.18
C LEU A 54 5.14 -19.05 -12.66
N ARG A 55 6.25 -19.35 -13.32
CA ARG A 55 7.21 -20.38 -12.86
C ARG A 55 7.86 -20.01 -11.54
N LEU A 56 8.17 -18.72 -11.35
CA LEU A 56 8.72 -18.23 -10.08
C LEU A 56 7.68 -18.32 -8.96
N GLN A 57 6.42 -17.98 -9.25
CA GLN A 57 5.32 -18.09 -8.32
C GLN A 57 5.08 -19.54 -7.88
N GLU A 58 5.07 -20.50 -8.80
CA GLU A 58 4.98 -21.93 -8.48
C GLU A 58 6.09 -22.37 -7.51
N SER A 59 7.34 -21.94 -7.78
CA SER A 59 8.48 -22.23 -6.89
C SER A 59 8.34 -21.58 -5.51
N ILE A 60 7.77 -20.37 -5.43
CA ILE A 60 7.51 -19.67 -4.16
C ILE A 60 6.39 -20.38 -3.38
N SER A 61 5.37 -20.89 -4.05
CA SER A 61 4.31 -21.67 -3.42
C SER A 61 4.83 -23.01 -2.88
N ASP A 62 5.72 -23.70 -3.61
CA ASP A 62 6.36 -24.93 -3.10
C ASP A 62 7.22 -24.65 -1.86
N PHE A 63 7.92 -23.50 -1.83
CA PHE A 63 8.65 -23.04 -0.65
C PHE A 63 7.71 -22.87 0.56
N TYR A 64 6.56 -22.21 0.36
CA TYR A 64 5.53 -22.10 1.41
C TYR A 64 5.11 -23.47 1.94
N TRP A 65 4.77 -24.42 1.07
CA TRP A 65 4.34 -25.75 1.50
C TRP A 65 5.41 -26.48 2.31
N TYR A 66 6.68 -26.35 1.94
CA TYR A 66 7.79 -26.96 2.66
C TYR A 66 7.96 -26.42 4.09
N TYR A 67 7.67 -25.13 4.32
CA TYR A 67 7.73 -24.49 5.64
C TYR A 67 6.39 -24.41 6.36
N SER A 68 5.28 -24.84 5.74
CA SER A 68 3.94 -24.75 6.32
C SER A 68 3.80 -25.48 7.66
N GLY A 69 4.42 -26.66 7.79
CA GLY A 69 4.40 -27.47 9.02
C GLY A 69 5.55 -27.23 10.00
N LYS A 70 6.42 -26.25 9.76
CA LYS A 70 7.52 -25.88 10.67
C LYS A 70 7.15 -24.57 11.37
N ASP A 71 7.54 -24.36 12.62
CA ASP A 71 7.22 -23.11 13.30
C ASP A 71 7.99 -21.92 12.69
N ILE A 72 9.30 -22.10 12.49
CA ILE A 72 10.23 -21.07 12.02
C ILE A 72 10.83 -21.45 10.66
N ILE A 73 11.09 -20.44 9.84
CA ILE A 73 11.91 -20.57 8.62
C ILE A 73 13.39 -20.46 9.02
N ASP A 74 14.19 -21.49 8.72
CA ASP A 74 15.63 -21.44 9.01
C ASP A 74 16.35 -20.34 8.23
N GLU A 75 17.51 -19.88 8.71
CA GLU A 75 18.27 -18.76 8.12
C GLU A 75 18.54 -18.96 6.62
N SER A 76 18.85 -20.18 6.19
CA SER A 76 19.06 -20.51 4.79
C SER A 76 17.76 -20.39 3.99
N GLY A 77 16.63 -20.81 4.55
CA GLY A 77 15.30 -20.62 3.99
C GLY A 77 14.97 -19.14 3.81
N GLN A 78 15.19 -18.32 4.85
CA GLN A 78 14.93 -16.88 4.82
C GLN A 78 15.76 -16.19 3.73
N HIS A 79 17.07 -16.47 3.67
CA HIS A 79 17.97 -15.90 2.66
C HIS A 79 17.56 -16.25 1.23
N ASN A 80 17.20 -17.51 0.97
CA ASN A 80 16.76 -17.94 -0.36
C ASN A 80 15.40 -17.36 -0.73
N PHE A 81 14.50 -17.19 0.24
CA PHE A 81 13.19 -16.58 0.00
C PHE A 81 13.32 -15.09 -0.32
N SER A 82 14.10 -14.34 0.47
CA SER A 82 14.42 -12.93 0.22
C SER A 82 14.93 -12.70 -1.21
N LYS A 83 15.87 -13.55 -1.68
CA LYS A 83 16.33 -13.51 -3.07
C LYS A 83 15.21 -13.69 -4.10
N ALA A 84 14.30 -14.63 -3.87
CA ALA A 84 13.16 -14.87 -4.75
C ALA A 84 12.19 -13.68 -4.74
N LEU A 85 11.94 -13.08 -3.57
CA LEU A 85 11.11 -11.88 -3.42
C LEU A 85 11.72 -10.70 -4.19
N ALA A 86 13.03 -10.48 -4.08
CA ALA A 86 13.73 -9.41 -4.80
C ALA A 86 13.65 -9.55 -6.32
N VAL A 87 13.77 -10.77 -6.86
CA VAL A 87 13.57 -11.05 -8.30
C VAL A 87 12.12 -10.76 -8.70
N THR A 88 11.16 -11.22 -7.90
CA THR A 88 9.73 -11.03 -8.16
C THR A 88 9.36 -9.54 -8.14
N LYS A 89 9.89 -8.79 -7.17
CA LYS A 89 9.72 -7.33 -7.02
C LYS A 89 10.15 -6.62 -8.31
N GLN A 90 11.32 -6.98 -8.83
CA GLN A 90 11.81 -6.41 -10.09
C GLN A 90 10.90 -6.75 -11.29
N ILE A 91 10.31 -7.95 -11.34
CA ILE A 91 9.38 -8.33 -12.42
C ILE A 91 8.08 -7.54 -12.34
N PHE A 92 7.49 -7.35 -11.16
CA PHE A 92 6.29 -6.51 -11.02
C PHE A 92 6.56 -5.08 -11.47
N ASN A 93 7.69 -4.50 -11.05
CA ASN A 93 8.11 -3.17 -11.49
C ASN A 93 8.31 -3.08 -13.01
N SER A 94 8.90 -4.09 -13.65
CA SER A 94 9.00 -4.16 -15.12
C SER A 94 7.62 -4.25 -15.79
N LEU A 95 6.71 -5.09 -15.28
CA LEU A 95 5.36 -5.23 -15.82
C LEU A 95 4.55 -3.93 -15.70
N THR A 96 4.72 -3.19 -14.60
CA THR A 96 4.12 -1.87 -14.40
C THR A 96 4.58 -0.88 -15.50
N GLU A 97 5.89 -0.76 -15.75
CA GLU A 97 6.41 0.13 -16.80
C GLU A 97 5.98 -0.29 -18.23
N TYR A 98 5.67 -1.56 -18.45
CA TYR A 98 5.15 -2.01 -19.75
C TYR A 98 3.75 -1.49 -20.06
N ILE A 99 2.97 -1.09 -19.04
CA ILE A 99 1.55 -0.74 -19.20
C ILE A 99 1.19 0.70 -18.83
N GLN A 100 1.97 1.35 -17.95
CA GLN A 100 1.74 2.74 -17.55
C GLN A 100 1.89 3.73 -18.70
N GLY A 101 1.19 4.88 -18.61
CA GLY A 101 1.04 5.80 -19.73
C GLY A 101 0.17 5.14 -20.80
N PRO A 102 -1.11 4.94 -20.48
CA PRO A 102 -1.84 3.69 -20.68
C PRO A 102 -1.57 3.04 -22.04
N CYS A 103 -0.80 1.94 -22.02
CA CYS A 103 -0.51 1.15 -23.21
C CYS A 103 -1.58 0.06 -23.42
N ILE A 104 -2.70 0.44 -24.03
CA ILE A 104 -3.90 -0.40 -24.19
C ILE A 104 -3.56 -1.78 -24.78
N GLY A 105 -2.67 -1.84 -25.78
CA GLY A 105 -2.30 -3.11 -26.40
C GLY A 105 -1.55 -4.06 -25.44
N ASN A 106 -0.72 -3.53 -24.54
CA ASN A 106 -0.03 -4.32 -23.52
C ASN A 106 -0.99 -4.74 -22.41
N GLN A 107 -1.85 -3.82 -21.95
CA GLN A 107 -2.91 -4.14 -20.98
C GLN A 107 -3.81 -5.28 -21.49
N GLN A 108 -4.26 -5.23 -22.75
CA GLN A 108 -5.05 -6.30 -23.35
C GLN A 108 -4.25 -7.59 -23.52
N SER A 109 -2.96 -7.52 -23.88
CA SER A 109 -2.11 -8.71 -23.95
C SER A 109 -2.00 -9.40 -22.59
N LEU A 110 -1.86 -8.65 -21.50
CA LEU A 110 -1.80 -9.19 -20.14
C LEU A 110 -3.15 -9.76 -19.70
N ALA A 111 -4.25 -9.06 -19.98
CA ALA A 111 -5.61 -9.48 -19.68
C ALA A 111 -5.97 -10.85 -20.27
N HIS A 112 -5.48 -11.14 -21.48
CA HIS A 112 -5.69 -12.44 -22.15
C HIS A 112 -4.59 -13.48 -21.87
N SER A 113 -3.67 -13.19 -20.95
CA SER A 113 -2.59 -14.09 -20.56
C SER A 113 -2.92 -14.85 -19.27
N ARG A 114 -1.97 -15.65 -18.80
CA ARG A 114 -2.04 -16.38 -17.52
C ARG A 114 -1.56 -15.56 -16.32
N LEU A 115 -1.49 -14.23 -16.44
CA LEU A 115 -1.13 -13.34 -15.35
C LEU A 115 -2.05 -13.54 -14.13
N TRP A 116 -3.35 -13.73 -14.39
CA TRP A 116 -4.35 -13.93 -13.35
C TRP A 116 -4.08 -15.20 -12.51
N ASP A 117 -3.60 -16.28 -13.12
CA ASP A 117 -3.19 -17.50 -12.40
C ASP A 117 -2.07 -17.19 -11.39
N ALA A 118 -1.06 -16.42 -11.82
CA ALA A 118 0.05 -16.01 -10.96
C ALA A 118 -0.43 -15.11 -9.81
N VAL A 119 -1.34 -14.16 -10.08
CA VAL A 119 -1.93 -13.27 -9.06
C VAL A 119 -2.66 -14.08 -7.99
N VAL A 120 -3.47 -15.07 -8.37
CA VAL A 120 -4.14 -15.97 -7.40
C VAL A 120 -3.12 -16.68 -6.51
N GLY A 121 -2.06 -17.21 -7.11
CA GLY A 121 -1.00 -17.90 -6.38
C GLY A 121 -0.26 -16.99 -5.39
N PHE A 122 0.03 -15.74 -5.77
CA PHE A 122 0.63 -14.76 -4.86
C PHE A 122 -0.32 -14.36 -3.72
N LEU A 123 -1.60 -14.14 -3.99
CA LEU A 123 -2.59 -13.86 -2.93
C LEU A 123 -2.61 -14.96 -1.86
N HIS A 124 -2.52 -16.23 -2.27
CA HIS A 124 -2.41 -17.34 -1.34
C HIS A 124 -1.15 -17.27 -0.49
N VAL A 125 0.01 -17.00 -1.10
CA VAL A 125 1.29 -16.89 -0.39
C VAL A 125 1.27 -15.72 0.59
N PHE A 126 0.79 -14.54 0.17
CA PHE A 126 0.68 -13.36 1.02
C PHE A 126 -0.21 -13.62 2.23
N ALA A 127 -1.42 -14.14 2.01
CA ALA A 127 -2.39 -14.41 3.07
C ALA A 127 -1.83 -15.33 4.18
N ASN A 128 -1.06 -16.35 3.80
CA ASN A 128 -0.57 -17.34 4.75
C ASN A 128 0.79 -16.97 5.35
N MET A 129 1.72 -16.45 4.54
CA MET A 129 3.05 -16.07 5.04
C MET A 129 3.00 -14.82 5.93
N GLN A 130 2.15 -13.83 5.66
CA GLN A 130 2.07 -12.64 6.51
C GLN A 130 1.72 -13.00 7.98
N MET A 131 0.81 -13.96 8.16
CA MET A 131 0.38 -14.44 9.48
C MET A 131 1.48 -15.24 10.19
N LYS A 132 2.27 -15.99 9.42
CA LYS A 132 3.35 -16.83 9.94
C LYS A 132 4.56 -15.97 10.34
N LEU A 133 5.01 -15.10 9.44
CA LEU A 133 6.21 -14.29 9.61
C LEU A 133 6.05 -13.23 10.72
N SER A 134 4.82 -12.80 11.02
CA SER A 134 4.56 -11.82 12.07
C SER A 134 4.70 -12.35 13.50
N GLN A 135 4.73 -13.68 13.68
CA GLN A 135 4.76 -14.32 15.00
C GLN A 135 6.17 -14.49 15.58
N ASP A 136 7.21 -14.17 14.80
CA ASP A 136 8.59 -14.28 15.24
C ASP A 136 9.40 -13.07 14.77
N SER A 137 10.07 -12.40 15.70
CA SER A 137 10.81 -11.17 15.42
C SER A 137 11.99 -11.36 14.48
N SER A 138 12.60 -12.54 14.48
CA SER A 138 13.70 -12.87 13.57
C SER A 138 13.26 -12.89 12.11
N GLN A 139 11.95 -12.93 11.84
CA GLN A 139 11.36 -13.01 10.51
C GLN A 139 10.69 -11.70 10.06
N ILE A 140 10.77 -10.63 10.87
CA ILE A 140 10.09 -9.35 10.59
C ILE A 140 10.67 -8.65 9.36
N GLU A 141 11.98 -8.71 9.13
CA GLU A 141 12.56 -8.16 7.91
C GLU A 141 12.04 -8.87 6.66
N LEU A 142 11.87 -10.20 6.73
CA LEU A 142 11.28 -10.98 5.64
C LEU A 142 9.79 -10.68 5.45
N LEU A 143 9.05 -10.41 6.54
CA LEU A 143 7.67 -9.93 6.47
C LEU A 143 7.59 -8.60 5.74
N LYS A 144 8.47 -7.63 6.07
CA LYS A 144 8.52 -6.33 5.38
C LYS A 144 8.79 -6.50 3.89
N GLU A 145 9.76 -7.34 3.50
CA GLU A 145 10.02 -7.64 2.09
C GLU A 145 8.82 -8.27 1.36
N LEU A 146 8.07 -9.14 2.04
CA LEU A 146 6.86 -9.76 1.49
C LEU A 146 5.74 -8.73 1.30
N LEU A 147 5.58 -7.85 2.27
CA LEU A 147 4.61 -6.76 2.31
C LEU A 147 4.90 -5.73 1.20
N ASP A 148 6.16 -5.32 1.04
CA ASP A 148 6.64 -4.53 -0.10
C ASP A 148 6.31 -5.18 -1.45
N LEU A 149 6.46 -6.50 -1.55
CA LEU A 149 6.13 -7.21 -2.79
C LEU A 149 4.63 -7.18 -3.10
N LEU A 150 3.78 -7.29 -2.07
CA LEU A 150 2.34 -7.13 -2.21
C LEU A 150 1.98 -5.71 -2.69
N GLN A 151 2.66 -4.68 -2.20
CA GLN A 151 2.50 -3.31 -2.69
C GLN A 151 2.78 -3.20 -4.19
N ASP A 152 3.95 -3.67 -4.64
CA ASP A 152 4.33 -3.61 -6.06
C ASP A 152 3.37 -4.40 -6.96
N MET A 153 2.84 -5.53 -6.48
CA MET A 153 1.78 -6.27 -7.18
C MET A 153 0.50 -5.44 -7.29
N VAL A 154 0.04 -4.80 -6.21
CA VAL A 154 -1.18 -3.98 -6.20
C VAL A 154 -1.02 -2.76 -7.12
N VAL A 155 0.14 -2.12 -7.14
CA VAL A 155 0.44 -1.01 -8.06
C VAL A 155 0.38 -1.46 -9.52
N MET A 156 0.87 -2.66 -9.84
CA MET A 156 0.73 -3.25 -11.18
C MET A 156 -0.76 -3.46 -11.54
N LEU A 157 -1.58 -3.95 -10.61
CA LEU A 157 -3.03 -4.10 -10.82
C LEU A 157 -3.73 -2.74 -11.01
N LEU A 158 -3.36 -1.72 -10.24
CA LEU A 158 -3.86 -0.35 -10.44
C LEU A 158 -3.50 0.19 -11.83
N SER A 159 -2.27 -0.06 -12.28
CA SER A 159 -1.78 0.34 -13.60
C SER A 159 -2.49 -0.39 -14.75
N LEU A 160 -3.03 -1.59 -14.51
CA LEU A 160 -3.89 -2.29 -15.47
C LEU A 160 -5.25 -1.62 -15.65
N LEU A 161 -5.76 -0.90 -14.64
CA LEU A 161 -7.02 -0.17 -14.69
C LEU A 161 -6.86 1.24 -15.28
N GLU A 162 -5.64 1.76 -15.39
CA GLU A 162 -5.36 3.08 -15.95
C GLU A 162 -5.96 3.23 -17.35
N GLY A 163 -6.72 4.30 -17.57
CA GLY A 163 -7.38 4.60 -18.85
C GLY A 163 -8.48 3.62 -19.27
N ASN A 164 -8.92 2.70 -18.40
CA ASN A 164 -9.97 1.74 -18.74
C ASN A 164 -11.38 2.35 -18.66
N VAL A 165 -12.30 1.71 -19.40
CA VAL A 165 -13.71 2.08 -19.39
C VAL A 165 -14.48 1.35 -18.28
N VAL A 166 -15.53 1.97 -17.77
CA VAL A 166 -16.50 1.35 -16.86
C VAL A 166 -17.09 0.09 -17.51
N ASN A 167 -17.21 -1.00 -16.75
CA ASN A 167 -17.59 -2.33 -17.23
C ASN A 167 -16.66 -2.92 -18.32
N GLY A 168 -15.39 -2.51 -18.34
CA GLY A 168 -14.37 -3.07 -19.23
C GLY A 168 -14.01 -4.51 -18.89
N THR A 169 -13.39 -5.21 -19.85
CA THR A 169 -12.98 -6.62 -19.69
C THR A 169 -11.93 -6.81 -18.59
N ILE A 170 -10.99 -5.87 -18.45
CA ILE A 170 -9.93 -5.92 -17.42
C ILE A 170 -10.53 -5.81 -16.02
N GLY A 171 -11.40 -4.82 -15.78
CA GLY A 171 -12.10 -4.68 -14.49
C GLY A 171 -12.91 -5.91 -14.15
N LYS A 172 -13.61 -6.50 -15.13
CA LYS A 172 -14.35 -7.76 -14.93
C LYS A 172 -13.45 -8.93 -14.56
N GLN A 173 -12.34 -9.14 -15.27
CA GLN A 173 -11.39 -10.20 -14.97
C GLN A 173 -10.76 -10.03 -13.59
N MET A 174 -10.43 -8.81 -13.21
CA MET A 174 -9.89 -8.53 -11.88
C MET A 174 -10.89 -8.85 -10.77
N VAL A 175 -12.18 -8.51 -10.97
CA VAL A 175 -13.24 -8.94 -10.05
C VAL A 175 -13.35 -10.47 -10.01
N ASP A 176 -13.32 -11.15 -11.16
CA ASP A 176 -13.38 -12.61 -11.21
C ASP A 176 -12.22 -13.25 -10.42
N THR A 177 -10.99 -12.74 -10.58
CA THR A 177 -9.79 -13.19 -9.85
C THR A 177 -9.88 -12.96 -8.35
N LEU A 178 -10.31 -11.76 -7.91
CA LEU A 178 -10.42 -11.45 -6.48
C LEU A 178 -11.53 -12.25 -5.81
N VAL A 179 -12.64 -12.50 -6.51
CA VAL A 179 -13.74 -13.34 -6.03
C VAL A 179 -13.33 -14.81 -5.95
N GLU A 180 -12.56 -15.32 -6.92
CA GLU A 180 -12.02 -16.68 -6.87
C GLU A 180 -11.09 -16.88 -5.67
N SER A 181 -10.32 -15.85 -5.31
CA SER A 181 -9.39 -15.86 -4.17
C SER A 181 -9.94 -15.16 -2.91
N SER A 182 -11.27 -15.10 -2.75
CA SER A 182 -11.91 -14.26 -1.71
C SER A 182 -11.42 -14.57 -0.30
N THR A 183 -11.20 -15.84 0.04
CA THR A 183 -10.68 -16.26 1.35
C THR A 183 -9.30 -15.67 1.63
N ASN A 184 -8.41 -15.68 0.64
CA ASN A 184 -7.06 -15.12 0.79
C ASN A 184 -7.11 -13.60 0.90
N VAL A 185 -7.96 -12.95 0.10
CA VAL A 185 -8.19 -11.49 0.17
C VAL A 185 -8.73 -11.09 1.54
N GLU A 186 -9.69 -11.82 2.10
CA GLU A 186 -10.22 -11.58 3.44
C GLU A 186 -9.14 -11.72 4.53
N MET A 187 -8.25 -12.72 4.41
CA MET A 187 -7.13 -12.88 5.36
C MET A 187 -6.15 -11.70 5.29
N ILE A 188 -5.84 -11.21 4.08
CA ILE A 188 -5.01 -10.01 3.86
C ILE A 188 -5.67 -8.79 4.49
N LEU A 189 -6.96 -8.56 4.23
CA LEU A 189 -7.69 -7.42 4.78
C LEU A 189 -7.79 -7.46 6.30
N LYS A 190 -8.07 -8.64 6.89
CA LYS A 190 -8.12 -8.82 8.35
C LYS A 190 -6.76 -8.56 9.00
N PHE A 191 -5.66 -8.97 8.37
CA PHE A 191 -4.32 -8.68 8.86
C PHE A 191 -4.12 -7.17 8.98
N PHE A 192 -4.37 -6.40 7.91
CA PHE A 192 -4.24 -4.93 7.99
C PHE A 192 -5.21 -4.32 8.98
N ASP A 193 -6.47 -4.76 9.02
CA ASP A 193 -7.47 -4.25 9.95
C ASP A 193 -7.05 -4.39 11.43
N MET A 194 -6.44 -5.53 11.80
CA MET A 194 -5.93 -5.74 13.16
C MET A 194 -4.83 -4.71 13.53
N PHE A 195 -3.88 -4.46 12.64
CA PHE A 195 -2.73 -3.59 12.94
C PHE A 195 -3.04 -2.10 12.79
N LEU A 196 -3.94 -1.71 11.88
CA LEU A 196 -4.36 -0.31 11.73
C LEU A 196 -5.05 0.23 12.99
N LYS A 197 -5.86 -0.61 13.66
CA LYS A 197 -6.55 -0.26 14.91
C LYS A 197 -5.62 -0.09 16.11
N LEU A 198 -4.36 -0.53 16.03
CA LEU A 198 -3.42 -0.41 17.16
C LEU A 198 -3.12 1.05 17.53
N LYS A 199 -3.04 1.94 16.53
CA LYS A 199 -2.78 3.36 16.78
C LYS A 199 -3.94 4.03 17.52
N ASP A 200 -5.17 3.69 17.14
CA ASP A 200 -6.38 4.17 17.82
C ASP A 200 -6.50 3.58 19.25
N LEU A 201 -6.13 2.31 19.43
CA LEU A 201 -6.08 1.66 20.73
C LEU A 201 -5.14 2.40 21.69
N THR A 202 -3.88 2.54 21.28
CA THR A 202 -2.79 3.06 22.12
C THR A 202 -2.86 4.57 22.34
N SER A 203 -3.55 5.30 21.46
CA SER A 203 -3.79 6.74 21.62
C SER A 203 -4.96 7.08 22.55
N SER A 204 -5.81 6.10 22.90
CA SER A 204 -7.00 6.32 23.71
C SER A 204 -6.68 6.69 25.17
N ASP A 205 -7.46 7.58 25.77
CA ASP A 205 -7.28 8.00 27.16
C ASP A 205 -7.34 6.81 28.14
N THR A 206 -8.22 5.84 27.86
CA THR A 206 -8.33 4.59 28.62
C THR A 206 -7.10 3.71 28.55
N PHE A 207 -6.37 3.73 27.42
CA PHE A 207 -5.14 2.97 27.28
C PHE A 207 -3.99 3.65 28.03
N LYS A 208 -3.93 4.98 27.99
CA LYS A 208 -2.91 5.78 28.70
C LYS A 208 -2.97 5.61 30.22
N GLU A 209 -4.09 5.18 30.80
CA GLU A 209 -4.18 4.80 32.22
C GLU A 209 -3.25 3.64 32.61
N TYR A 210 -2.87 2.77 31.66
CA TYR A 210 -1.92 1.67 31.91
C TYR A 210 -0.46 2.11 31.88
N ASP A 211 -0.16 3.29 31.34
CA ASP A 211 1.19 3.87 31.28
C ASP A 211 1.16 5.37 31.64
N PRO A 212 0.85 5.71 32.91
CA PRO A 212 0.73 7.11 33.34
C PRO A 212 2.06 7.87 33.28
N ASP A 213 3.18 7.14 33.35
CA ASP A 213 4.53 7.70 33.30
C ASP A 213 5.07 7.82 31.86
N GLY A 214 4.34 7.32 30.85
CA GLY A 214 4.74 7.38 29.44
C GLY A 214 6.02 6.61 29.11
N LYS A 215 6.26 5.46 29.77
CA LYS A 215 7.46 4.64 29.58
C LYS A 215 7.43 3.83 28.28
N GLY A 216 6.26 3.63 27.67
CA GLY A 216 6.08 2.84 26.47
C GLY A 216 6.03 1.31 26.71
N ILE A 217 5.91 0.85 27.96
CA ILE A 217 5.99 -0.56 28.33
C ILE A 217 4.70 -1.01 29.00
N ILE A 218 4.16 -2.17 28.59
CA ILE A 218 2.92 -2.74 29.14
C ILE A 218 3.03 -4.26 29.27
N SER A 219 2.29 -4.87 30.22
CA SER A 219 2.17 -6.34 30.28
C SER A 219 1.23 -6.88 29.21
N LYS A 220 1.46 -8.11 28.71
CA LYS A 220 0.51 -8.77 27.78
C LYS A 220 -0.91 -8.86 28.34
N LYS A 221 -1.04 -9.09 29.65
CA LYS A 221 -2.33 -9.17 30.33
C LYS A 221 -3.08 -7.83 30.35
N GLU A 222 -2.39 -6.72 30.58
CA GLU A 222 -2.99 -5.39 30.55
C GLU A 222 -3.37 -4.99 29.12
N PHE A 223 -2.49 -5.29 28.17
CA PHE A 223 -2.75 -5.08 26.75
C PHE A 223 -4.00 -5.85 26.27
N GLN A 224 -4.11 -7.13 26.66
CA GLN A 224 -5.30 -7.95 26.43
C GLN A 224 -6.56 -7.27 27.01
N LYS A 225 -6.51 -6.82 28.27
CA LYS A 225 -7.65 -6.18 28.93
C LYS A 225 -8.05 -4.88 28.26
N ALA A 226 -7.08 -4.10 27.75
CA ALA A 226 -7.34 -2.88 26.99
C ALA A 226 -8.07 -3.19 25.66
N MET A 227 -7.62 -4.21 24.93
CA MET A 227 -8.27 -4.66 23.69
C MET A 227 -9.70 -5.17 23.93
N GLU A 228 -9.90 -5.99 24.97
CA GLU A 228 -11.22 -6.48 25.38
C GLU A 228 -12.17 -5.32 25.77
N GLY A 229 -11.62 -4.27 26.40
CA GLY A 229 -12.36 -3.08 26.79
C GLY A 229 -12.91 -2.27 25.60
N GLN A 230 -12.14 -2.15 24.52
CA GLN A 230 -12.56 -1.39 23.33
C GLN A 230 -13.59 -2.12 22.45
N LYS A 231 -13.69 -3.46 22.54
CA LYS A 231 -14.64 -4.29 21.77
C LYS A 231 -14.51 -4.16 20.24
N GLN A 232 -13.33 -3.80 19.75
CA GLN A 232 -13.02 -3.72 18.32
C GLN A 232 -12.31 -4.96 17.77
N TYR A 233 -11.92 -5.88 18.66
CA TYR A 233 -11.21 -7.12 18.38
C TYR A 233 -12.02 -8.32 18.86
N THR A 234 -11.91 -9.42 18.13
CA THR A 234 -12.35 -10.76 18.54
C THR A 234 -11.27 -11.44 19.39
N GLN A 235 -11.64 -12.45 20.19
CA GLN A 235 -10.66 -13.16 21.02
C GLN A 235 -9.51 -13.75 20.20
N SER A 236 -9.79 -14.33 19.03
CA SER A 236 -8.76 -14.87 18.15
C SER A 236 -7.78 -13.82 17.61
N GLU A 237 -8.26 -12.60 17.36
CA GLU A 237 -7.40 -11.50 16.93
C GLU A 237 -6.52 -11.01 18.07
N ILE A 238 -7.06 -10.93 19.29
CA ILE A 238 -6.30 -10.59 20.49
C ILE A 238 -5.20 -11.63 20.73
N ASP A 239 -5.55 -12.92 20.72
CA ASP A 239 -4.59 -14.01 20.91
C ASP A 239 -3.47 -13.97 19.85
N PHE A 240 -3.82 -13.64 18.60
CA PHE A 240 -2.87 -13.48 17.52
C PHE A 240 -1.94 -12.27 17.71
N LEU A 241 -2.47 -11.10 18.05
CA LEU A 241 -1.66 -9.89 18.31
C LEU A 241 -0.69 -10.10 19.48
N LEU A 242 -1.15 -10.76 20.55
CA LEU A 242 -0.31 -11.14 21.68
C LEU A 242 0.77 -12.16 21.31
N SER A 243 0.52 -13.02 20.31
CA SER A 243 1.54 -13.94 19.77
C SER A 243 2.61 -13.22 18.96
N CYS A 244 2.30 -12.05 18.37
CA CYS A 244 3.26 -11.22 17.65
C CYS A 244 4.11 -10.33 18.59
N ALA A 245 3.65 -10.11 19.83
CA ALA A 245 4.34 -9.28 20.80
C ALA A 245 5.49 -10.05 21.49
N GLU A 246 6.70 -9.51 21.39
CA GLU A 246 7.87 -10.02 22.11
C GLU A 246 7.90 -9.49 23.54
N ALA A 247 7.61 -10.36 24.50
CA ALA A 247 7.72 -9.99 25.90
C ALA A 247 9.01 -10.50 26.55
N ASP A 248 9.45 -9.78 27.57
CA ASP A 248 10.55 -10.18 28.44
C ASP A 248 10.14 -11.29 29.42
N GLU A 249 11.04 -11.63 30.35
CA GLU A 249 10.79 -12.65 31.38
C GLU A 249 9.60 -12.32 32.31
N ASN A 250 9.19 -11.05 32.37
CA ASN A 250 8.08 -10.56 33.19
C ASN A 250 6.78 -10.38 32.41
N ASP A 251 6.71 -10.87 31.16
CA ASP A 251 5.56 -10.71 30.27
C ASP A 251 5.28 -9.24 29.89
N MET A 252 6.31 -8.38 29.96
CA MET A 252 6.28 -6.97 29.59
C MET A 252 6.88 -6.78 28.20
N PHE A 253 6.33 -5.86 27.40
CA PHE A 253 6.87 -5.51 26.08
C PHE A 253 6.74 -4.02 25.79
N ASN A 254 7.57 -3.52 24.87
CA ASN A 254 7.48 -2.16 24.38
C ASN A 254 6.34 -2.06 23.36
N TYR A 255 5.22 -1.45 23.76
CA TYR A 255 4.06 -1.33 22.88
C TYR A 255 4.26 -0.26 21.81
N VAL A 256 5.12 0.74 22.04
CA VAL A 256 5.42 1.78 21.05
C VAL A 256 6.16 1.15 19.87
N ASP A 257 7.23 0.41 20.15
CA ASP A 257 7.99 -0.32 19.12
C ASP A 257 7.11 -1.36 18.41
N PHE A 258 6.19 -2.01 19.14
CA PHE A 258 5.25 -2.96 18.57
C PHE A 258 4.26 -2.30 17.59
N VAL A 259 3.69 -1.15 17.97
CA VAL A 259 2.80 -0.37 17.10
C VAL A 259 3.57 0.08 15.87
N ASP A 260 4.72 0.73 16.02
CA ASP A 260 5.51 1.26 14.89
C ASP A 260 5.94 0.15 13.93
N ARG A 261 6.31 -1.03 14.46
CA ARG A 261 6.74 -2.19 13.68
C ARG A 261 5.66 -2.72 12.74
N PHE A 262 4.39 -2.67 13.13
CA PHE A 262 3.30 -3.31 12.39
C PHE A 262 2.29 -2.32 11.78
N HIS A 263 2.06 -1.16 12.40
CA HIS A 263 1.12 -0.16 11.94
C HIS A 263 1.58 0.50 10.64
N GLU A 264 2.82 0.99 10.57
CA GLU A 264 3.31 1.71 9.38
C GLU A 264 3.32 0.80 8.12
N PRO A 265 3.86 -0.43 8.14
CA PRO A 265 3.74 -1.33 6.99
C PRO A 265 2.29 -1.65 6.61
N ALA A 266 1.40 -1.82 7.60
CA ALA A 266 -0.02 -2.05 7.34
C ALA A 266 -0.71 -0.81 6.75
N LYS A 267 -0.28 0.39 7.14
CA LYS A 267 -0.78 1.67 6.62
C LYS A 267 -0.43 1.85 5.15
N ASP A 268 0.84 1.69 4.80
CA ASP A 268 1.34 1.92 3.45
C ASP A 268 0.68 0.99 2.42
N ILE A 269 0.55 -0.30 2.76
CA ILE A 269 -0.05 -1.30 1.87
C ILE A 269 -1.57 -1.24 1.92
N GLY A 270 -2.12 -1.05 3.11
CA GLY A 270 -3.56 -0.92 3.31
C GLY A 270 -4.15 0.18 2.45
N PHE A 271 -3.43 1.30 2.29
CA PHE A 271 -3.86 2.39 1.42
C PHE A 271 -3.98 1.94 -0.04
N ASN A 272 -2.97 1.28 -0.60
CA ASN A 272 -2.99 0.81 -1.99
C ASN A 272 -4.10 -0.23 -2.23
N VAL A 273 -4.34 -1.12 -1.27
CA VAL A 273 -5.46 -2.09 -1.33
C VAL A 273 -6.81 -1.36 -1.28
N ALA A 274 -6.95 -0.36 -0.40
CA ALA A 274 -8.17 0.46 -0.32
C ALA A 274 -8.44 1.23 -1.62
N VAL A 275 -7.39 1.78 -2.25
CA VAL A 275 -7.49 2.43 -3.57
C VAL A 275 -7.91 1.42 -4.64
N LEU A 276 -7.33 0.22 -4.68
CA LEU A 276 -7.69 -0.81 -5.66
C LEU A 276 -9.18 -1.20 -5.55
N LEU A 277 -9.66 -1.47 -4.34
CA LEU A 277 -11.05 -1.84 -4.08
C LEU A 277 -12.01 -0.70 -4.41
N THR A 278 -11.66 0.53 -4.03
CA THR A 278 -12.44 1.72 -4.37
C THR A 278 -12.51 1.92 -5.89
N ASN A 279 -11.36 1.86 -6.56
CA ASN A 279 -11.27 2.04 -8.01
C ASN A 279 -12.08 0.97 -8.76
N LEU A 280 -11.95 -0.31 -8.36
CA LEU A 280 -12.76 -1.40 -8.92
C LEU A 280 -14.27 -1.19 -8.68
N SER A 281 -14.67 -0.70 -7.50
CA SER A 281 -16.08 -0.45 -7.20
C SER A 281 -16.70 0.60 -8.12
N GLU A 282 -15.90 1.59 -8.52
CA GLU A 282 -16.32 2.64 -9.45
C GLU A 282 -16.29 2.17 -10.92
N HIS A 283 -15.37 1.27 -11.28
CA HIS A 283 -15.34 0.64 -12.61
C HIS A 283 -16.40 -0.45 -12.81
N MET A 284 -16.83 -1.12 -11.74
CA MET A 284 -17.78 -2.25 -11.75
C MET A 284 -18.96 -2.04 -10.78
N PRO A 285 -19.73 -0.93 -10.89
CA PRO A 285 -20.67 -0.49 -9.84
C PRO A 285 -21.86 -1.44 -9.60
N ASN A 286 -22.19 -2.27 -10.59
CA ASN A 286 -23.35 -3.16 -10.55
C ASN A 286 -22.99 -4.63 -10.26
N ASP A 287 -21.72 -4.96 -10.01
CA ASP A 287 -21.32 -6.34 -9.68
C ASP A 287 -21.57 -6.64 -8.19
N SER A 288 -22.57 -7.47 -7.92
CA SER A 288 -22.92 -7.86 -6.55
C SER A 288 -21.83 -8.66 -5.84
N ARG A 289 -20.97 -9.36 -6.59
CA ARG A 289 -19.88 -10.17 -6.00
C ARG A 289 -18.80 -9.28 -5.42
N LEU A 290 -18.54 -8.13 -6.06
CA LEU A 290 -17.62 -7.12 -5.55
C LEU A 290 -18.12 -6.53 -4.22
N LYS A 291 -19.43 -6.35 -4.06
CA LYS A 291 -20.01 -5.90 -2.77
C LYS A 291 -19.66 -6.86 -1.62
N CYS A 292 -19.75 -8.17 -1.86
CA CYS A 292 -19.35 -9.17 -0.86
C CYS A 292 -17.86 -9.07 -0.47
N LEU A 293 -16.98 -8.63 -1.38
CA LEU A 293 -15.56 -8.38 -1.06
C LEU A 293 -15.34 -7.06 -0.30
N LEU A 294 -16.20 -6.06 -0.54
CA LEU A 294 -16.11 -4.76 0.12
C LEU A 294 -16.61 -4.82 1.57
N ASP A 295 -17.52 -5.73 1.90
CA ASP A 295 -18.06 -5.87 3.26
C ASP A 295 -16.95 -6.17 4.30
N PRO A 296 -16.05 -7.18 4.10
CA PRO A 296 -14.89 -7.39 4.97
C PRO A 296 -13.88 -6.24 4.96
N ALA A 297 -13.80 -5.48 3.86
CA ALA A 297 -12.88 -4.35 3.72
C ALA A 297 -13.39 -3.06 4.38
N GLY A 298 -14.63 -3.03 4.88
CA GLY A 298 -15.28 -1.79 5.34
C GLY A 298 -14.49 -1.02 6.39
N SER A 299 -13.88 -1.71 7.36
CA SER A 299 -13.07 -1.07 8.40
C SER A 299 -11.79 -0.43 7.81
N VAL A 300 -11.09 -1.14 6.93
CA VAL A 300 -9.90 -0.64 6.22
C VAL A 300 -10.26 0.55 5.32
N LEU A 301 -11.36 0.45 4.56
CA LEU A 301 -11.83 1.54 3.69
C LEU A 301 -12.20 2.80 4.49
N ASN A 302 -12.87 2.64 5.63
CA ASN A 302 -13.23 3.76 6.51
C ASN A 302 -11.99 4.40 7.14
N TYR A 303 -10.97 3.61 7.50
CA TYR A 303 -9.71 4.13 8.03
C TYR A 303 -9.01 5.05 7.00
N PHE A 304 -8.98 4.65 5.72
CA PHE A 304 -8.31 5.42 4.66
C PHE A 304 -9.16 6.50 4.00
N GLU A 305 -10.47 6.56 4.24
CA GLU A 305 -11.37 7.57 3.66
C GLU A 305 -10.83 9.01 3.81
N PRO A 306 -10.31 9.44 4.98
CA PRO A 306 -9.82 10.82 5.14
C PRO A 306 -8.49 11.11 4.44
N TYR A 307 -7.77 10.06 4.04
CA TYR A 307 -6.47 10.13 3.37
C TYR A 307 -6.60 9.90 1.85
N LEU A 308 -7.77 9.52 1.35
CA LEU A 308 -8.00 9.23 -0.06
C LEU A 308 -8.39 10.48 -0.85
N GLY A 309 -7.44 11.03 -1.59
CA GLY A 309 -7.68 12.07 -2.59
C GLY A 309 -8.29 11.50 -3.87
N ARG A 310 -9.25 12.24 -4.46
CA ARG A 310 -9.87 11.91 -5.75
C ARG A 310 -9.91 13.17 -6.61
N ILE A 311 -9.42 13.09 -7.84
CA ILE A 311 -9.52 14.16 -8.83
C ILE A 311 -9.94 13.61 -10.18
N GLU A 312 -10.73 14.38 -10.92
CA GLU A 312 -11.14 14.08 -12.28
C GLU A 312 -10.38 14.97 -13.25
N ILE A 313 -9.70 14.36 -14.21
CA ILE A 313 -8.92 15.05 -15.23
C ILE A 313 -9.38 14.63 -16.63
N MET A 314 -9.15 15.49 -17.62
CA MET A 314 -9.38 15.13 -19.01
C MET A 314 -8.11 14.45 -19.56
N GLY A 315 -8.18 13.14 -19.76
CA GLY A 315 -7.08 12.35 -20.31
C GLY A 315 -6.82 12.63 -21.79
N GLY A 316 -5.71 12.08 -22.31
CA GLY A 316 -5.27 12.28 -23.70
C GLY A 316 -6.30 11.81 -24.75
N ALA A 317 -7.18 10.88 -24.38
CA ALA A 317 -8.28 10.40 -25.22
C ALA A 317 -9.52 11.30 -25.20
N LYS A 318 -9.45 12.50 -24.60
CA LYS A 318 -10.60 13.41 -24.36
C LYS A 318 -11.74 12.75 -23.57
N LYS A 319 -11.38 11.84 -22.67
CA LYS A 319 -12.28 11.20 -21.72
C LYS A 319 -11.92 11.65 -20.31
N ILE A 320 -12.93 11.66 -19.44
CA ILE A 320 -12.71 11.93 -18.03
C ILE A 320 -12.04 10.68 -17.43
N GLU A 321 -10.93 10.90 -16.75
CA GLU A 321 -10.16 9.92 -16.01
C GLU A 321 -10.13 10.34 -14.54
N ARG A 322 -10.15 9.36 -13.64
CA ARG A 322 -10.09 9.61 -12.20
C ARG A 322 -8.72 9.18 -11.69
N VAL A 323 -8.09 10.07 -10.93
CA VAL A 323 -6.81 9.83 -10.28
C VAL A 323 -7.02 9.78 -8.78
N TYR A 324 -6.44 8.77 -8.14
CA TYR A 324 -6.44 8.59 -6.69
C TYR A 324 -5.03 8.83 -6.18
N PHE A 325 -4.92 9.48 -5.03
CA PHE A 325 -3.63 9.77 -4.40
C PHE A 325 -3.79 9.89 -2.89
N GLU A 326 -2.71 9.66 -2.15
CA GLU A 326 -2.70 9.82 -0.71
C GLU A 326 -2.58 11.30 -0.33
N ILE A 327 -3.42 11.73 0.62
CA ILE A 327 -3.32 13.03 1.28
C ILE A 327 -2.66 12.80 2.63
N SER A 328 -1.51 13.45 2.86
CA SER A 328 -0.80 13.29 4.13
C SER A 328 -1.58 13.86 5.32
N GLU A 329 -1.39 13.26 6.50
CA GLU A 329 -1.99 13.73 7.75
C GLU A 329 -1.58 15.17 8.10
N SER A 330 -0.31 15.51 7.82
CA SER A 330 0.24 16.85 8.06
C SER A 330 -0.41 17.90 7.14
N SER A 331 -0.52 17.63 5.84
CA SER A 331 -1.19 18.53 4.88
C SER A 331 -2.65 18.75 5.25
N ARG A 332 -3.37 17.67 5.64
CA ARG A 332 -4.76 17.76 6.09
C ARG A 332 -4.90 18.64 7.34
N THR A 333 -4.02 18.45 8.32
CA THR A 333 -4.04 19.23 9.57
C THR A 333 -3.73 20.71 9.32
N GLN A 334 -2.76 21.01 8.44
CA GLN A 334 -2.43 22.38 8.05
C GLN A 334 -3.58 23.06 7.31
N TRP A 335 -4.25 22.36 6.40
CA TRP A 335 -5.41 22.88 5.66
C TRP A 335 -6.58 23.28 6.57
N GLU A 336 -6.71 22.62 7.72
CA GLU A 336 -7.78 22.89 8.68
C GLU A 336 -7.52 24.10 9.59
N LYS A 337 -6.31 24.70 9.55
CA LYS A 337 -5.96 25.87 10.38
C LYS A 337 -6.85 27.08 10.06
N PRO A 338 -7.25 27.89 11.07
CA PRO A 338 -8.16 29.03 10.88
C PRO A 338 -7.67 30.04 9.83
N GLN A 339 -6.36 30.30 9.79
CA GLN A 339 -5.73 31.20 8.85
C GLN A 339 -5.96 30.78 7.39
N VAL A 340 -5.66 29.53 7.04
CA VAL A 340 -5.86 28.96 5.68
C VAL A 340 -7.35 28.94 5.32
N LYS A 341 -8.23 28.60 6.28
CA LYS A 341 -9.68 28.62 6.06
C LYS A 341 -10.22 30.00 5.72
N GLU A 342 -9.69 31.05 6.35
CA GLU A 342 -10.11 32.42 6.08
C GLU A 342 -9.54 32.95 4.76
N SER A 343 -8.26 32.64 4.47
CA SER A 343 -7.64 32.92 3.16
C SER A 343 -8.47 32.30 2.01
N LYS A 344 -8.87 31.03 2.14
CA LYS A 344 -9.78 30.35 1.20
C LYS A 344 -11.13 31.05 1.08
N ARG A 345 -11.72 31.50 2.19
CA ARG A 345 -13.03 32.19 2.19
C ARG A 345 -12.94 33.50 1.42
N GLN A 346 -11.88 34.26 1.62
CA GLN A 346 -11.62 35.51 0.92
C GLN A 346 -11.41 35.27 -0.58
N PHE A 347 -10.57 34.30 -0.96
CA PHE A 347 -10.35 33.93 -2.36
C PHE A 347 -11.65 33.58 -3.10
N ILE A 348 -12.52 32.76 -2.47
CA ILE A 348 -13.81 32.39 -3.08
C ILE A 348 -14.70 33.62 -3.29
N PHE A 349 -14.70 34.58 -2.35
CA PHE A 349 -15.47 35.81 -2.48
C PHE A 349 -14.97 36.67 -3.67
N ASP A 350 -13.66 36.82 -3.80
CA ASP A 350 -13.05 37.66 -4.85
C ASP A 350 -13.28 37.08 -6.25
N VAL A 351 -13.07 35.76 -6.43
CA VAL A 351 -13.23 35.09 -7.73
C VAL A 351 -14.68 35.08 -8.23
N VAL A 352 -15.67 34.99 -7.32
CA VAL A 352 -17.10 35.02 -7.68
C VAL A 352 -17.57 36.42 -8.05
N ASN A 353 -17.03 37.46 -7.41
CA ASN A 353 -17.46 38.84 -7.63
C ASN A 353 -16.75 39.52 -8.82
N GLU A 354 -15.46 39.21 -9.05
CA GLU A 354 -14.61 40.00 -9.97
C GLU A 354 -14.08 39.20 -11.18
N GLY A 355 -14.20 37.86 -11.19
CA GLY A 355 -13.54 37.02 -12.20
C GLY A 355 -14.31 36.80 -13.51
N GLY A 356 -13.67 37.11 -14.65
CA GLY A 356 -14.10 36.62 -15.98
C GLY A 356 -13.79 35.13 -16.17
N GLU A 357 -14.58 34.39 -16.95
CA GLU A 357 -14.51 32.91 -17.05
C GLU A 357 -13.12 32.33 -17.39
N GLN A 358 -12.32 33.02 -18.22
CA GLN A 358 -10.99 32.53 -18.62
C GLN A 358 -9.91 32.69 -17.53
N GLU A 359 -10.02 33.69 -16.66
CA GLU A 359 -8.99 34.00 -15.65
C GLU A 359 -9.21 33.20 -14.35
N LYS A 360 -10.41 32.65 -14.13
CA LYS A 360 -10.75 31.92 -12.89
C LYS A 360 -9.83 30.73 -12.61
N MET A 361 -9.45 29.99 -13.65
CA MET A 361 -8.59 28.82 -13.48
C MET A 361 -7.15 29.23 -13.16
N GLU A 362 -6.65 30.29 -13.78
CA GLU A 362 -5.31 30.83 -13.53
C GLU A 362 -5.20 31.38 -12.10
N LEU A 363 -6.20 32.17 -11.66
CA LEU A 363 -6.27 32.67 -10.29
C LEU A 363 -6.36 31.54 -9.25
N PHE A 364 -7.08 30.46 -9.56
CA PHE A 364 -7.16 29.30 -8.69
C PHE A 364 -5.81 28.58 -8.54
N VAL A 365 -5.07 28.41 -9.64
CA VAL A 365 -3.71 27.83 -9.57
C VAL A 365 -2.77 28.72 -8.76
N ASN A 366 -2.82 30.04 -8.98
CA ASN A 366 -2.00 30.99 -8.20
C ASN A 366 -2.32 30.92 -6.70
N PHE A 367 -3.61 30.84 -6.33
CA PHE A 367 -4.01 30.66 -4.93
C PHE A 367 -3.45 29.36 -4.33
N CYS A 368 -3.46 28.25 -5.09
CA CYS A 368 -2.86 26.99 -4.65
C CYS A 368 -1.34 27.12 -4.42
N GLU A 369 -0.62 27.80 -5.34
CA GLU A 369 0.82 28.07 -5.18
C GLU A 369 1.12 28.94 -3.95
N ASP A 370 0.36 30.01 -3.75
CA ASP A 370 0.49 30.89 -2.59
C ASP A 370 0.20 30.15 -1.27
N THR A 371 -0.81 29.27 -1.27
CA THR A 371 -1.16 28.48 -0.08
C THR A 371 -0.05 27.51 0.31
N ILE A 372 0.65 26.91 -0.66
CA ILE A 372 1.80 26.04 -0.38
C ILE A 372 2.88 26.83 0.36
N PHE A 373 3.17 28.05 -0.09
CA PHE A 373 4.15 28.92 0.57
C PHE A 373 3.71 29.31 1.99
N GLU A 374 2.43 29.67 2.16
CA GLU A 374 1.86 29.99 3.48
C GLU A 374 1.96 28.80 4.45
N MET A 375 1.66 27.59 3.98
CA MET A 375 1.77 26.35 4.76
C MET A 375 3.21 26.04 5.17
N GLN A 376 4.17 26.21 4.26
CA GLN A 376 5.60 26.00 4.55
C GLN A 376 6.11 26.97 5.62
N LEU A 377 5.77 28.25 5.50
CA LEU A 377 6.15 29.27 6.48
C LEU A 377 5.53 29.00 7.85
N ALA A 378 4.25 28.60 7.89
CA ALA A 378 3.56 28.25 9.13
C ALA A 378 4.16 27.02 9.83
N SER A 379 4.74 26.08 9.09
CA SER A 379 5.48 24.95 9.67
C SER A 379 6.77 25.40 10.35
N GLN A 380 7.57 26.23 9.68
CA GLN A 380 8.86 26.70 10.19
C GLN A 380 8.73 27.54 11.48
N ILE A 381 7.68 28.36 11.57
CA ILE A 381 7.41 29.16 12.77
C ILE A 381 6.98 28.24 13.94
N SER A 382 6.19 27.21 13.66
CA SER A 382 5.74 26.27 14.70
C SER A 382 6.87 25.39 15.24
N GLU A 383 7.85 25.03 14.42
CA GLU A 383 9.02 24.25 14.83
C GLU A 383 10.01 25.07 15.67
N THR A 384 10.07 26.39 15.44
CA THR A 384 10.91 27.30 16.22
C THR A 384 10.31 27.62 17.58
N ASP A 385 8.98 27.77 17.67
CA ASP A 385 8.28 27.96 18.97
C ASP A 385 8.36 26.74 19.90
N SER A 386 8.53 25.52 19.37
CA SER A 386 8.74 24.31 20.20
C SER A 386 10.17 24.14 20.73
N ALA A 387 11.13 24.91 20.22
CA ALA A 387 12.53 24.85 20.64
C ALA A 387 12.89 25.90 21.72
N GLU A 388 11.97 26.80 22.09
CA GLU A 388 12.21 27.92 23.02
C GLU A 388 11.51 27.79 24.40
N ARG A 389 11.26 26.58 24.88
CA ARG A 389 10.99 26.36 26.32
C ARG A 389 12.04 25.43 26.94
N PRO A 390 13.19 25.95 27.38
CA PRO A 390 13.88 25.36 28.50
C PRO A 390 13.00 25.56 29.74
N ASP A 391 12.72 24.47 30.45
CA ASP A 391 12.19 24.53 31.80
C ASP A 391 13.10 25.40 32.67
N GLU A 392 12.65 26.60 33.02
CA GLU A 392 13.17 27.34 34.17
C GLU A 392 12.64 26.62 35.42
N GLU A 393 13.24 25.47 35.75
CA GLU A 393 13.20 24.95 37.11
C GLU A 393 14.27 25.66 37.94
N GLU A 394 13.79 26.13 39.08
CA GLU A 394 14.44 26.86 40.15
C GLU A 394 15.71 26.14 40.66
N GLU A 395 16.87 26.81 40.61
CA GLU A 395 17.99 26.54 41.53
C GLU A 395 18.44 27.87 42.16
N GLU A 396 17.69 28.30 43.18
CA GLU A 396 18.27 29.02 44.33
C GLU A 396 18.50 27.99 45.43
N ASP A 397 19.72 27.45 45.56
CA ASP A 397 20.32 27.07 46.85
C ASP A 397 21.85 26.81 46.71
N GLU A 398 22.60 27.55 47.53
CA GLU A 398 24.06 27.58 47.82
C GLU A 398 25.06 28.25 46.85
#